data_AF-A0A1A6GDH4-F1
#
_entry.id   AF-A0A1A6GDH4-F1
#
_cell.length_a   1.000
_cell.length_b   1.000
_cell.length_c   1.000
_cell.angle_alpha   90.00
_cell.angle_beta   90.00
_cell.angle_gamma   90.00
#
_symmetry.space_group_name_H-M   'P 1'
#
loop_
_entity.id
_entity.type
_entity.pdbx_description
1 polymer ?
#
loop_
_entity_poly.entity_id
_entity_poly.type
_entity_poly.pdbx_seq_one_letter_code
_entity_poly.pdbx_strand_id
1 'polypeptide(L)'
;MACPYSVLISGDIKDRLTKKDDCLKLLLFLSTELQALQILQKKKHKNSQLDKNSEICQEVQAVCDALGVPKSNTSDIPLLLSQVESKVKDILSKVQKNHVGKPLLKVDLSSEQAEKLERINDALSCEYECRRRMLMKRLDVTVQSFGWSDRAKAKTDNIARIYQPKRYALSPKTTVTLAHLLAAREDLSKIIRTSSGISREKTACAINKK
;
A
#
# COMPACT_ATOMS: atom_id res chain seq x y z
N MET A 1 15.44 -22.23 29.15
CA MET A 1 14.58 -23.28 28.59
C MET A 1 14.48 -24.40 29.61
N ALA A 2 13.29 -24.68 30.14
CA ALA A 2 13.08 -25.77 31.08
C ALA A 2 12.12 -26.77 30.41
N CYS A 3 12.64 -27.90 29.96
CA CYS A 3 11.79 -28.94 29.36
C CYS A 3 10.90 -29.56 30.45
N PRO A 4 9.57 -29.61 30.28
CA PRO A 4 8.65 -30.10 31.31
C PRO A 4 8.67 -31.62 31.45
N TYR A 5 9.30 -32.34 30.52
CA TYR A 5 9.38 -33.79 30.54
C TYR A 5 10.67 -34.24 31.24
N SER A 6 10.56 -34.64 32.51
CA SER A 6 11.70 -35.14 33.31
C SER A 6 12.44 -36.30 32.64
N VAL A 7 11.73 -37.15 31.89
CA VAL A 7 12.29 -38.28 31.13
C VAL A 7 13.29 -37.84 30.05
N LEU A 8 13.16 -36.61 29.52
CA LEU A 8 14.07 -36.08 28.49
C LEU A 8 15.31 -35.39 29.10
N ILE A 9 15.26 -35.03 30.38
CA ILE A 9 16.33 -34.26 31.06
C ILE A 9 17.08 -35.06 32.13
N SER A 10 16.52 -36.17 32.63
CA SER A 10 17.08 -36.99 33.70
C SER A 10 17.47 -38.39 33.21
N GLY A 11 18.45 -39.03 33.88
CA GLY A 11 18.93 -40.39 33.55
C GLY A 11 20.06 -40.45 32.51
N ASP A 12 20.50 -41.64 32.11
CA ASP A 12 21.53 -41.80 31.07
C ASP A 12 20.99 -41.36 29.70
N ILE A 13 21.80 -40.60 28.95
CA ILE A 13 21.43 -39.97 27.66
C ILE A 13 21.02 -41.02 26.62
N LYS A 14 21.65 -42.21 26.67
CA LYS A 14 21.41 -43.30 25.71
C LYS A 14 20.01 -43.91 25.84
N ASP A 15 19.40 -43.83 27.02
CA ASP A 15 18.11 -44.48 27.29
C ASP A 15 16.90 -43.58 27.00
N ARG A 16 17.10 -42.26 26.89
CA ARG A 16 16.03 -41.23 26.86
C ARG A 16 15.16 -41.24 25.61
N LEU A 17 15.65 -41.80 24.49
CA LEU A 17 14.97 -41.81 23.18
C LEU A 17 14.73 -43.23 22.66
N THR A 18 14.80 -44.22 23.54
CA THR A 18 14.62 -45.64 23.18
C THR A 18 13.15 -45.96 22.92
N LYS A 19 12.22 -45.29 23.62
CA LYS A 19 10.78 -45.49 23.47
C LYS A 19 10.19 -44.48 22.50
N LYS A 20 9.29 -44.96 21.64
CA LYS A 20 8.54 -44.14 20.67
C LYS A 20 7.80 -42.97 21.34
N ASP A 21 7.23 -43.20 22.52
CA ASP A 21 6.50 -42.16 23.26
C ASP A 21 7.40 -41.03 23.74
N ASP A 22 8.66 -41.31 24.09
CA ASP A 22 9.60 -40.29 24.55
C ASP A 22 10.13 -39.45 23.37
N CYS A 23 10.32 -40.07 22.20
CA CYS A 23 10.57 -39.36 20.95
C CYS A 23 9.43 -38.40 20.58
N LEU A 24 8.18 -38.82 20.77
CA LEU A 24 7.02 -37.97 20.51
C LEU A 24 6.92 -36.79 21.49
N LYS A 25 7.26 -36.99 22.78
CA LYS A 25 7.33 -35.89 23.76
C LYS A 25 8.38 -34.86 23.38
N LEU A 26 9.54 -35.30 22.88
CA LEU A 26 10.59 -34.39 22.41
C LEU A 26 10.12 -33.60 21.18
N LEU A 27 9.51 -34.27 20.21
CA LEU A 27 9.00 -33.61 19.00
C LEU A 27 7.91 -32.59 19.34
N LEU A 28 7.00 -32.95 20.25
CA LEU A 28 5.97 -32.04 20.75
C LEU A 28 6.62 -30.80 21.41
N PHE A 29 7.58 -30.99 22.32
CA PHE A 29 8.28 -29.89 22.97
C PHE A 29 8.97 -28.96 21.97
N LEU A 30 9.75 -29.51 21.03
CA LEU A 30 10.43 -28.73 19.99
C LEU A 30 9.45 -27.98 19.08
N SER A 31 8.31 -28.60 18.75
CA SER A 31 7.27 -27.96 17.96
C SER A 31 6.65 -26.78 18.69
N THR A 32 6.42 -26.91 20.01
CA THR A 32 5.87 -25.82 20.83
C THR A 32 6.87 -24.68 21.03
N GLU A 33 8.17 -24.97 21.20
CA GLU A 33 9.22 -23.96 21.27
C GLU A 33 9.38 -23.21 19.94
N LEU A 34 9.36 -23.94 18.81
CA LEU A 34 9.40 -23.33 17.48
C LEU A 34 8.18 -22.42 17.25
N GLN A 35 6.98 -22.87 17.62
CA GLN A 35 5.78 -22.05 17.54
C GLN A 35 5.87 -20.80 18.42
N ALA A 36 6.35 -20.93 19.66
CA ALA A 36 6.54 -19.80 20.57
C ALA A 36 7.55 -18.78 20.00
N LEU A 37 8.68 -19.25 19.44
CA LEU A 37 9.65 -18.40 18.76
C LEU A 37 9.06 -17.70 17.53
N GLN A 38 8.30 -18.41 16.70
CA GLN A 38 7.61 -17.81 15.54
C GLN A 38 6.59 -16.75 15.97
N ILE A 39 5.86 -16.96 17.07
CA ILE A 39 4.92 -15.98 17.63
C ILE A 39 5.68 -14.75 18.13
N LEU A 40 6.79 -14.94 18.86
CA LEU A 40 7.64 -13.84 19.34
C LEU A 40 8.27 -13.04 18.19
N GLN A 41 8.74 -13.72 17.14
CA GLN A 41 9.27 -13.08 15.94
C GLN A 41 8.18 -12.27 15.23
N LYS A 42 7.00 -12.84 15.02
CA LYS A 42 5.84 -12.12 14.44
C LYS A 42 5.39 -10.95 15.31
N LYS A 43 5.47 -11.06 16.64
CA LYS A 43 5.15 -9.97 17.57
C LYS A 43 6.19 -8.85 17.53
N LYS A 44 7.48 -9.20 17.36
CA LYS A 44 8.56 -8.22 17.12
C LYS A 44 8.36 -7.48 15.79
N HIS A 45 7.91 -8.16 14.74
CA HIS A 45 7.53 -7.54 13.47
C HIS A 45 6.30 -6.62 13.60
N LYS A 46 5.33 -6.93 14.48
CA LYS A 46 4.14 -6.07 14.71
C LYS A 46 4.41 -4.81 15.53
N ASN A 47 5.50 -4.74 16.30
CA ASN A 47 5.91 -3.52 17.02
C ASN A 47 6.75 -2.62 16.09
N SER A 48 6.07 -2.06 15.08
CA SER A 48 6.63 -1.55 13.82
C SER A 48 7.06 -0.07 13.86
N GLN A 49 8.21 0.20 14.48
CA GLN A 49 8.97 1.42 14.17
C GLN A 49 10.20 1.10 13.28
N LEU A 50 10.70 -0.14 13.34
CA LEU A 50 11.79 -0.64 12.50
C LEU A 50 11.33 -1.10 11.10
N ASP A 51 10.08 -1.58 10.96
CA ASP A 51 9.55 -2.12 9.70
C ASP A 51 9.33 -1.02 8.64
N LYS A 52 8.85 0.15 9.06
CA LYS A 52 8.70 1.33 8.16
C LYS A 52 10.03 1.79 7.59
N ASN A 53 11.08 1.79 8.41
CA ASN A 53 12.42 2.17 7.95
C ASN A 53 12.97 1.14 6.96
N SER A 54 12.66 -0.15 7.13
CA SER A 54 13.02 -1.19 6.16
C SER A 54 12.31 -1.00 4.82
N GLU A 55 11.01 -0.70 4.82
CA GLU A 55 10.27 -0.41 3.59
C GLU A 55 10.80 0.84 2.87
N ILE A 56 11.05 1.93 3.60
CA ILE A 56 11.61 3.17 3.03
C ILE A 56 13.00 2.91 2.44
N CYS A 57 13.87 2.17 3.13
CA CYS A 57 15.18 1.81 2.61
C CYS A 57 15.09 0.94 1.34
N GLN A 58 14.13 0.02 1.26
CA GLN A 58 13.90 -0.79 0.07
C GLN A 58 13.42 0.06 -1.12
N GLU A 59 12.51 1.01 -0.90
CA GLU A 59 12.05 1.94 -1.92
C GLU A 59 13.17 2.84 -2.44
N VAL A 60 13.98 3.41 -1.53
CA VAL A 60 15.15 4.20 -1.91
C VAL A 60 16.16 3.36 -2.69
N GLN A 61 16.36 2.10 -2.30
CA GLN A 61 17.22 1.18 -3.03
C GLN A 61 16.68 0.87 -4.43
N ALA A 62 15.37 0.67 -4.57
CA ALA A 62 14.72 0.45 -5.86
C ALA A 62 14.89 1.67 -6.79
N VAL A 63 14.79 2.89 -6.24
CA VAL A 63 15.07 4.13 -7.00
C VAL A 63 16.53 4.18 -7.45
N CYS A 64 17.48 3.83 -6.58
CA CYS A 64 18.90 3.79 -6.92
C CYS A 64 19.20 2.75 -8.02
N ASP A 65 18.63 1.55 -7.89
CA ASP A 65 18.79 0.47 -8.87
C ASP A 65 18.19 0.87 -10.22
N ALA A 66 17.02 1.52 -10.24
CA ALA A 66 16.38 2.01 -11.46
C ALA A 66 17.19 3.14 -12.15
N LEU A 67 17.84 4.00 -11.37
CA LEU A 67 18.67 5.10 -11.86
C LEU A 67 20.12 4.68 -12.17
N GLY A 68 20.50 3.43 -11.85
CA GLY A 68 21.87 2.96 -11.96
C GLY A 68 22.85 3.70 -11.05
N VAL A 69 22.38 4.19 -9.90
CA VAL A 69 23.25 4.80 -8.88
C VAL A 69 23.93 3.66 -8.10
N PRO A 70 25.27 3.63 -8.01
CA PRO A 70 25.97 2.57 -7.33
C PRO A 70 25.56 2.52 -5.86
N LYS A 71 25.37 1.31 -5.33
CA LYS A 71 25.05 1.08 -3.91
C LYS A 71 26.20 1.63 -3.08
N SER A 72 25.99 2.75 -2.40
CA SER A 72 26.99 3.23 -1.46
C SER A 72 26.88 2.39 -0.19
N ASN A 73 28.02 1.89 0.30
CA ASN A 73 28.10 1.19 1.59
C ASN A 73 27.91 2.16 2.77
N THR A 74 27.56 3.41 2.49
CA THR A 74 27.44 4.50 3.45
C THR A 74 26.00 4.58 3.92
N SER A 75 25.77 4.43 5.22
CA SER A 75 24.46 4.67 5.86
C SER A 75 23.98 6.13 5.81
N ASP A 76 24.56 6.98 4.95
CA ASP A 76 24.30 8.42 4.89
C ASP A 76 23.24 8.75 3.82
N ILE A 77 21.99 8.85 4.27
CA ILE A 77 20.81 9.09 3.43
C ILE A 77 20.89 10.44 2.66
N PRO A 78 21.27 11.58 3.26
CA PRO A 78 21.45 12.85 2.55
C PRO A 78 22.37 12.77 1.32
N LEU A 79 23.50 12.06 1.45
CA LEU A 79 24.47 11.92 0.38
C LEU A 79 23.90 11.08 -0.78
N LEU A 80 23.18 10.00 -0.45
CA LEU A 80 22.49 9.17 -1.43
C LEU A 80 21.41 9.96 -2.18
N LEU A 81 20.59 10.75 -1.47
CA LEU A 81 19.56 11.59 -2.09
C LEU A 81 20.16 12.65 -3.02
N SER A 82 21.32 13.22 -2.65
CA SER A 82 22.04 14.18 -3.49
C SER A 82 22.56 13.52 -4.79
N GLN A 83 23.03 12.28 -4.71
CA GLN A 83 23.44 11.50 -5.89
C GLN A 83 22.26 11.18 -6.81
N VAL A 84 21.13 10.78 -6.22
CA VAL A 84 19.87 10.55 -6.95
C VAL A 84 19.42 11.83 -7.65
N GLU A 85 19.41 12.97 -6.96
CA GLU A 85 19.04 14.26 -7.54
C GLU A 85 19.95 14.64 -8.73
N SER A 86 21.27 14.49 -8.56
CA SER A 86 22.24 14.75 -9.62
C SER A 86 22.02 13.86 -10.85
N LYS A 87 21.78 12.56 -10.64
CA LYS A 87 21.52 11.60 -11.72
C LYS A 87 20.22 11.93 -12.46
N VAL A 88 19.17 12.30 -11.74
CA VAL A 88 17.90 12.73 -12.33
C VAL A 88 18.10 14.00 -13.16
N LYS A 89 18.86 15.00 -12.68
CA LYS A 89 19.17 16.21 -13.47
C LYS A 89 19.96 15.89 -14.75
N ASP A 90 20.94 14.99 -14.69
CA ASP A 90 21.70 14.53 -15.87
C ASP A 90 20.78 13.86 -16.90
N ILE A 91 19.92 12.94 -16.47
CA ILE A 91 18.95 12.28 -17.35
C ILE A 91 17.99 13.30 -17.98
N LEU A 92 17.44 14.21 -17.17
CA LEU A 92 16.53 15.25 -17.67
C LEU A 92 17.20 16.17 -18.70
N SER A 93 18.50 16.43 -18.59
CA SER A 93 19.25 17.23 -19.57
C SER A 93 19.35 16.59 -20.96
N LYS A 94 19.29 15.25 -21.02
CA LYS A 94 19.37 14.45 -22.25
C LYS A 94 18.03 14.28 -22.95
N VAL A 95 16.94 14.64 -22.27
CA VAL A 95 15.57 14.51 -22.77
C VAL A 95 15.08 15.85 -23.33
N GLN A 96 14.12 15.82 -24.26
CA GLN A 96 13.51 17.03 -24.81
C GLN A 96 12.91 17.92 -23.70
N LYS A 97 13.11 19.24 -23.81
CA LYS A 97 12.72 20.23 -22.78
C LYS A 97 11.25 20.17 -22.33
N ASN A 98 10.36 19.63 -23.15
CA ASN A 98 8.92 19.56 -22.88
C ASN A 98 8.43 18.17 -22.44
N HIS A 99 9.31 17.20 -22.22
CA HIS A 99 8.90 15.82 -21.96
C HIS A 99 8.17 15.63 -20.63
N VAL A 100 8.59 16.35 -19.57
CA VAL A 100 8.03 16.20 -18.21
C VAL A 100 7.06 17.33 -17.84
N GLY A 101 6.96 18.38 -18.68
CA GLY A 101 6.18 19.58 -18.38
C GLY A 101 6.76 20.42 -17.25
N LYS A 102 6.20 21.61 -17.04
CA LYS A 102 6.61 22.51 -15.95
C LYS A 102 5.94 22.11 -14.63
N PRO A 103 6.62 22.24 -13.48
CA PRO A 103 6.02 22.09 -12.16
C PRO A 103 4.80 23.01 -11.99
N LEU A 104 3.74 22.49 -11.38
CA LEU A 104 2.57 23.29 -11.03
C LEU A 104 2.91 24.27 -9.91
N LEU A 105 3.63 23.79 -8.89
CA LEU A 105 4.18 24.62 -7.82
C LEU A 105 5.55 25.16 -8.25
N LYS A 106 5.65 26.48 -8.39
CA LYS A 106 6.87 27.18 -8.86
C LYS A 106 7.65 27.90 -7.75
N VAL A 107 7.09 27.90 -6.54
CA VAL A 107 7.63 28.63 -5.40
C VAL A 107 8.25 27.62 -4.45
N ASP A 108 9.45 27.91 -3.99
CA ASP A 108 10.09 27.15 -2.92
C ASP A 108 9.34 27.40 -1.62
N LEU A 109 8.90 26.33 -0.97
CA LEU A 109 8.13 26.41 0.25
C LEU A 109 9.05 26.65 1.44
N SER A 110 8.75 27.67 2.25
CA SER A 110 9.33 27.77 3.59
C SER A 110 8.82 26.64 4.49
N SER A 111 9.51 26.36 5.60
CA SER A 111 9.06 25.34 6.56
C SER A 111 7.63 25.58 7.06
N GLU A 112 7.26 26.85 7.30
CA GLU A 112 5.91 27.23 7.75
C GLU A 112 4.86 27.02 6.63
N GLN A 113 5.21 27.35 5.38
CA GLN A 113 4.34 27.14 4.23
C GLN A 113 4.13 25.65 3.94
N ALA A 114 5.18 24.83 4.07
CA ALA A 114 5.10 23.38 3.91
C ALA A 114 4.16 22.76 4.95
N GLU A 115 4.29 23.16 6.21
CA GLU A 115 3.41 22.68 7.29
C GLU A 115 1.94 23.10 7.06
N LYS A 116 1.73 24.34 6.61
CA LYS A 116 0.39 24.83 6.25
C LYS A 116 -0.20 24.04 5.08
N LEU A 117 0.62 23.71 4.08
CA LEU A 117 0.19 22.93 2.92
C LEU A 117 -0.18 21.49 3.31
N GLU A 118 0.56 20.88 4.23
CA GLU A 118 0.25 19.57 4.80
C GLU A 118 -1.09 19.59 5.54
N ARG A 119 -1.33 20.60 6.38
CA ARG A 119 -2.63 20.81 7.06
C ARG A 119 -3.80 20.94 6.07
N ILE A 120 -3.60 21.64 4.96
CA ILE A 120 -4.62 21.77 3.90
C ILE A 120 -4.86 20.41 3.24
N ASN A 121 -3.79 19.68 2.90
CA ASN A 121 -3.89 18.34 2.32
C ASN A 121 -4.67 17.38 3.23
N ASP A 122 -4.42 17.42 4.54
CA ASP A 122 -5.10 16.57 5.52
C ASP A 122 -6.59 16.89 5.63
N ALA A 123 -6.92 18.18 5.69
CA ALA A 123 -8.31 18.64 5.72
C ALA A 123 -9.08 18.19 4.47
N LEU A 124 -8.49 18.40 3.28
CA LEU A 124 -9.07 17.95 2.02
C LEU A 124 -9.17 16.42 1.95
N SER A 125 -8.14 15.71 2.39
CA SER A 125 -8.10 14.25 2.43
C SER A 125 -9.24 13.67 3.25
N CYS A 126 -9.49 14.22 4.44
CA CYS A 126 -10.62 13.86 5.29
C CYS A 126 -11.96 14.10 4.59
N GLU A 127 -12.12 15.26 3.95
CA GLU A 127 -13.36 15.64 3.26
C GLU A 127 -13.63 14.72 2.05
N TYR A 128 -12.62 14.46 1.23
CA TYR A 128 -12.73 13.55 0.09
C TYR A 128 -12.97 12.11 0.51
N GLU A 129 -12.40 11.67 1.62
CA GLU A 129 -12.70 10.34 2.18
C GLU A 129 -14.18 10.23 2.58
N CYS A 130 -14.73 11.25 3.25
CA CYS A 130 -16.17 11.31 3.56
C CYS A 130 -17.02 11.26 2.29
N ARG A 131 -16.68 12.03 1.25
CA ARG A 131 -17.37 11.98 -0.05
C ARG A 131 -17.29 10.60 -0.71
N ARG A 132 -16.12 9.95 -0.69
CA ARG A 132 -15.93 8.60 -1.24
C ARG A 132 -16.80 7.58 -0.52
N ARG A 133 -16.84 7.58 0.82
CA ARG A 133 -17.74 6.71 1.60
C ARG A 133 -19.21 6.91 1.19
N MET A 134 -19.64 8.16 1.05
CA MET A 134 -21.01 8.48 0.65
C MET A 134 -21.33 7.96 -0.76
N LEU A 135 -20.44 8.15 -1.72
CA LEU A 135 -20.60 7.64 -3.09
C LEU A 135 -20.61 6.10 -3.13
N MET A 136 -19.73 5.45 -2.37
CA MET A 136 -19.70 3.99 -2.26
C MET A 136 -21.00 3.46 -1.65
N LYS A 137 -21.53 4.12 -0.60
CA LYS A 137 -22.82 3.74 -0.01
C LYS A 137 -23.98 3.97 -0.97
N ARG A 138 -23.97 5.06 -1.75
CA ARG A 138 -24.96 5.30 -2.81
C ARG A 138 -24.93 4.21 -3.87
N LEU A 139 -23.73 3.78 -4.26
CA LEU A 139 -23.56 2.66 -5.19
C LEU A 139 -24.17 1.38 -4.58
N ASP A 140 -23.86 1.06 -3.32
CA ASP A 140 -24.42 -0.10 -2.60
C ASP A 140 -25.95 -0.08 -2.63
N VAL A 141 -26.57 1.04 -2.23
CA VAL A 141 -28.03 1.20 -2.19
C VAL A 141 -28.65 1.13 -3.59
N THR A 142 -27.97 1.65 -4.61
CA THR A 142 -28.42 1.57 -6.01
C THR A 142 -28.39 0.14 -6.53
N VAL A 143 -27.39 -0.66 -6.16
CA VAL A 143 -27.36 -2.09 -6.52
C VAL A 143 -28.41 -2.88 -5.75
N GLN A 144 -28.61 -2.57 -4.47
CA GLN A 144 -29.64 -3.20 -3.64
C GLN A 144 -31.06 -2.93 -4.14
N SER A 145 -31.34 -1.74 -4.69
CA SER A 145 -32.68 -1.41 -5.20
C SER A 145 -33.11 -2.28 -6.39
N PHE A 146 -32.16 -2.84 -7.16
CA PHE A 146 -32.52 -3.80 -8.21
C PHE A 146 -33.23 -5.03 -7.64
N GLY A 147 -32.87 -5.47 -6.43
CA GLY A 147 -33.50 -6.61 -5.74
C GLY A 147 -34.97 -6.41 -5.36
N TRP A 148 -35.57 -5.25 -5.63
CA TRP A 148 -36.99 -5.01 -5.36
C TRP A 148 -37.90 -5.55 -6.47
N SER A 149 -37.36 -5.77 -7.68
CA SER A 149 -38.10 -6.38 -8.79
C SER A 149 -37.97 -7.90 -8.79
N ASP A 150 -39.06 -8.63 -9.06
CA ASP A 150 -39.05 -10.10 -9.02
C ASP A 150 -38.11 -10.70 -10.07
N ARG A 151 -37.98 -10.06 -11.24
CA ARG A 151 -37.03 -10.43 -12.29
C ARG A 151 -35.57 -10.36 -11.83
N ALA A 152 -35.22 -9.36 -11.02
CA ALA A 152 -33.84 -9.18 -10.56
C ALA A 152 -33.55 -9.98 -9.28
N LYS A 153 -34.54 -10.26 -8.43
CA LYS A 153 -34.39 -11.18 -7.29
C LYS A 153 -33.86 -12.54 -7.73
N ALA A 154 -34.38 -13.08 -8.83
CA ALA A 154 -33.91 -14.32 -9.44
C ALA A 154 -32.46 -14.26 -9.98
N LYS A 155 -31.87 -13.05 -10.07
CA LYS A 155 -30.50 -12.82 -10.56
C LYS A 155 -29.57 -12.24 -9.48
N THR A 156 -29.98 -12.23 -8.21
CA THR A 156 -29.22 -11.62 -7.12
C THR A 156 -27.80 -12.17 -7.02
N ASP A 157 -27.63 -13.50 -7.12
CA ASP A 157 -26.32 -14.13 -7.05
C ASP A 157 -25.40 -13.71 -8.21
N ASN A 158 -25.97 -13.59 -9.42
CA ASN A 158 -25.24 -13.13 -10.59
C ASN A 158 -24.79 -11.66 -10.44
N ILE A 159 -25.66 -10.81 -9.87
CA ILE A 159 -25.34 -9.41 -9.58
C ILE A 159 -24.24 -9.34 -8.52
N ALA A 160 -24.37 -10.07 -7.42
CA ALA A 160 -23.39 -10.11 -6.35
C ALA A 160 -22.02 -10.60 -6.83
N ARG A 161 -21.99 -11.65 -7.67
CA ARG A 161 -20.76 -12.20 -8.27
C ARG A 161 -19.95 -11.15 -9.03
N ILE A 162 -20.63 -10.24 -9.72
CA ILE A 162 -19.97 -9.18 -10.50
C ILE A 162 -19.68 -7.95 -9.64
N TYR A 163 -20.62 -7.58 -8.76
CA TYR A 163 -20.55 -6.36 -7.97
C TYR A 163 -19.51 -6.42 -6.85
N GLN A 164 -19.49 -7.51 -6.08
CA GLN A 164 -18.66 -7.59 -4.87
C GLN A 164 -17.17 -7.40 -5.14
N PRO A 165 -16.55 -8.03 -6.17
CA PRO A 165 -15.15 -7.78 -6.49
C PRO A 165 -14.85 -6.31 -6.80
N LYS A 166 -15.72 -5.66 -7.57
CA LYS A 166 -15.59 -4.23 -7.88
C LYS A 166 -15.75 -3.37 -6.64
N ARG A 167 -16.68 -3.72 -5.77
CA ARG A 167 -16.96 -3.01 -4.52
C ARG A 167 -15.82 -3.11 -3.51
N TYR A 168 -15.15 -4.27 -3.43
CA TYR A 168 -13.98 -4.47 -2.59
C TYR A 168 -12.73 -3.75 -3.12
N ALA A 169 -12.62 -3.57 -4.43
CA ALA A 169 -11.54 -2.77 -5.03
C ALA A 169 -11.68 -1.26 -4.76
N LEU A 170 -12.87 -0.78 -4.39
CA LEU A 170 -13.10 0.62 -4.05
C LEU A 170 -12.68 0.88 -2.60
N SER A 171 -11.86 1.91 -2.40
CA SER A 171 -11.41 2.37 -1.08
C SER A 171 -11.92 3.78 -0.79
N PRO A 172 -12.39 4.04 0.44
CA PRO A 172 -12.73 5.39 0.85
C PRO A 172 -11.48 6.27 1.03
N LYS A 173 -10.32 5.67 1.32
CA LYS A 173 -9.07 6.41 1.54
C LYS A 173 -8.67 7.17 0.28
N THR A 174 -8.23 8.41 0.47
CA THR A 174 -7.57 9.19 -0.57
C THR A 174 -6.25 8.53 -0.99
N THR A 175 -5.94 8.60 -2.28
CA THR A 175 -4.66 8.16 -2.86
C THR A 175 -3.72 9.34 -3.09
N VAL A 176 -4.21 10.57 -2.89
CA VAL A 176 -3.45 11.81 -3.10
C VAL A 176 -2.75 12.16 -1.80
N THR A 177 -1.45 12.42 -1.90
CA THR A 177 -0.57 12.81 -0.79
C THR A 177 0.18 14.10 -1.14
N LEU A 178 0.84 14.70 -0.17
CA LEU A 178 1.69 15.87 -0.39
C LEU A 178 2.74 15.64 -1.48
N ALA A 179 3.31 14.44 -1.56
CA ALA A 179 4.25 14.07 -2.61
C ALA A 179 3.64 14.17 -4.03
N HIS A 180 2.37 13.77 -4.20
CA HIS A 180 1.66 13.91 -5.48
C HIS A 180 1.45 15.38 -5.86
N LEU A 181 1.22 16.25 -4.88
CA LEU A 181 1.09 17.68 -5.09
C LEU A 181 2.41 18.29 -5.56
N LEU A 182 3.52 17.95 -4.90
CA LEU A 182 4.85 18.43 -5.28
C LEU A 182 5.29 17.89 -6.66
N ALA A 183 4.89 16.67 -6.99
CA ALA A 183 5.13 16.09 -8.31
C ALA A 183 4.21 16.65 -9.41
N ALA A 184 3.15 17.40 -9.05
CA ALA A 184 2.14 17.86 -10.00
C ALA A 184 2.74 18.81 -11.05
N ARG A 185 2.22 18.70 -12.26
CA ARG A 185 2.62 19.47 -13.44
C ARG A 185 1.48 20.34 -13.94
N GLU A 186 1.80 21.34 -14.75
CA GLU A 186 0.82 22.33 -15.24
C GLU A 186 -0.35 21.70 -16.00
N ASP A 187 -0.17 20.55 -16.62
CA ASP A 187 -1.23 19.80 -17.30
C ASP A 187 -2.34 19.30 -16.36
N LEU A 188 -2.01 18.99 -15.10
CA LEU A 188 -2.99 18.59 -14.08
C LEU A 188 -3.92 19.74 -13.65
N SER A 189 -3.56 21.00 -13.92
CA SER A 189 -4.42 22.16 -13.66
C SER A 189 -5.59 22.29 -14.65
N LYS A 190 -5.57 21.51 -15.74
CA LYS A 190 -6.62 21.55 -16.77
C LYS A 190 -7.85 20.82 -16.26
N ILE A 191 -8.84 21.57 -15.80
CA ILE A 191 -10.15 21.03 -15.41
C ILE A 191 -10.89 20.59 -16.68
N ILE A 192 -10.90 19.28 -16.94
CA ILE A 192 -11.69 18.70 -18.02
C ILE A 192 -13.15 18.60 -17.55
N ARG A 193 -14.08 19.16 -18.32
CA ARG A 193 -15.51 19.01 -18.03
C ARG A 193 -15.86 17.53 -18.01
N THR A 194 -16.52 17.09 -16.94
CA THR A 194 -17.04 15.72 -16.80
C THR A 194 -18.08 15.39 -17.88
N SER A 195 -18.72 16.41 -18.47
CA SER A 195 -19.65 16.30 -19.59
C SER A 195 -18.99 16.25 -20.98
N SER A 196 -17.66 16.31 -21.08
CA SER A 196 -16.94 16.27 -22.35
C SER A 196 -17.15 14.95 -23.11
N GLY A 197 -17.03 14.99 -24.44
CA GLY A 197 -17.18 13.82 -25.32
C GLY A 197 -16.26 12.67 -24.92
N ILE A 198 -15.01 12.97 -24.53
CA ILE A 198 -14.01 11.98 -24.09
C ILE A 198 -14.48 11.18 -22.87
N SER A 199 -15.15 11.83 -21.91
CA SER A 199 -15.72 11.15 -20.73
C SER A 199 -16.95 10.31 -21.10
N ARG A 200 -17.74 10.75 -22.10
CA ARG A 200 -18.90 10.00 -22.61
C ARG A 200 -18.49 8.75 -23.37
N GLU A 201 -17.45 8.83 -24.19
CA GLU A 201 -16.89 7.65 -24.90
C GLU A 201 -16.48 6.55 -23.92
N LYS A 202 -15.82 6.91 -22.81
CA LYS A 202 -15.41 5.96 -21.77
C LYS A 202 -16.58 5.38 -20.96
N THR A 203 -17.75 5.99 -21.03
CA THR A 203 -18.98 5.53 -20.34
C THR A 203 -20.05 5.04 -21.30
N ALA A 204 -19.72 4.93 -22.59
CA ALA A 204 -20.61 4.42 -23.61
C ALA A 204 -20.89 2.94 -23.36
N CYS A 205 -22.17 2.60 -23.25
CA CYS A 205 -22.63 1.22 -23.14
C CYS A 205 -23.87 1.05 -24.00
N ALA A 206 -24.33 -0.18 -24.20
CA ALA A 206 -25.50 -0.48 -25.03
C ALA A 206 -26.76 0.32 -24.64
N ILE A 207 -26.82 0.82 -23.40
CA ILE A 207 -27.94 1.59 -22.84
C ILE A 207 -27.80 3.09 -23.14
N ASN A 208 -26.56 3.62 -23.21
CA ASN A 208 -26.27 5.05 -23.34
C ASN A 208 -25.69 5.43 -24.73
N LYS A 209 -25.86 4.58 -25.75
CA LYS A 209 -25.53 4.92 -27.14
C LYS A 209 -26.56 5.90 -27.71
N LYS A 210 -26.31 7.19 -27.55
CA LYS A 210 -26.87 8.26 -28.37
C LYS A 210 -25.74 9.14 -28.87
#